data_AF-A0A0U5G0H2-F1
#
_entry.id   AF-A0A0U5G0H2-F1
#
_cell.length_a   1.000
_cell.length_b   1.000
_cell.length_c   1.000
_cell.angle_alpha   90.00
_cell.angle_beta   90.00
_cell.angle_gamma   90.00
#
_symmetry.space_group_name_H-M   'P 1'
#
loop_
_entity.id
_entity.type
_entity.pdbx_description
1 polymer ?
#
loop_
_entity_poly.entity_id
_entity_poly.type
_entity_poly.pdbx_seq_one_letter_code
_entity_poly.pdbx_strand_id
1 'polypeptide(L)'
;MPTLINGQTTLATNAIQEYHDANVTPERHEHGSNGPVYVATPSSTGRRYPLREKLAQAWKENNVEPLRGLDGNAGCPVGLAELAENRRRGLRQLASSVYPLDGVHVLTNTLVKHILIEESATTSSQPTAVGIETANGEQYLGGEIIAAAGSYRTPQLLMLSGIGPSEILNGLDIPVVLENPEVGRNLSDHLQLTQYWRLKDPSAGYAFGSPSFPNHPEYALGLPVDWMVTTDIPKNGLAEAIAADREQPASSQSSHPLLRSERSVMEHLVVYVAASAADPAIVHDGSAFPRHRDWQSTHRRRDAARWVRTYGARL
;
A
#
# COMPACT_ATOMS: atom_id res chain seq x y z
N MET A 1 18.53 -8.83 11.00
CA MET A 1 18.18 -7.60 11.74
C MET A 1 19.05 -6.46 11.22
N PRO A 2 18.52 -5.41 10.60
CA PRO A 2 19.33 -4.24 10.23
C PRO A 2 19.68 -3.47 11.51
N THR A 3 20.96 -3.21 11.74
CA THR A 3 21.46 -2.43 12.87
C THR A 3 21.46 -0.95 12.51
N LEU A 4 20.83 -0.12 13.35
CA LEU A 4 20.91 1.33 13.25
C LEU A 4 22.31 1.79 13.66
N ILE A 5 23.05 2.41 12.74
CA ILE A 5 24.25 3.18 13.06
C ILE A 5 24.04 4.59 12.48
N ASN A 6 24.11 5.60 13.35
CA ASN A 6 24.15 7.05 13.05
C ASN A 6 22.90 7.72 12.46
N GLY A 7 21.68 7.31 12.83
CA GLY A 7 20.49 8.18 12.68
C GLY A 7 20.15 8.63 11.25
N GLN A 8 20.77 8.05 10.23
CA GLN A 8 20.41 8.16 8.83
C GLN A 8 19.95 6.80 8.35
N THR A 9 18.71 6.75 7.85
CA THR A 9 18.06 5.54 7.33
C THR A 9 18.63 5.20 5.96
N THR A 10 19.89 4.77 5.89
CA THR A 10 20.59 4.48 4.63
C THR A 10 20.83 2.99 4.41
N LEU A 11 19.98 2.12 4.96
CA LEU A 11 20.20 0.66 4.99
C LEU A 11 18.92 -0.10 4.58
N ALA A 12 18.56 -0.05 3.28
CA ALA A 12 17.73 -1.08 2.61
C ALA A 12 17.52 -0.80 1.11
N THR A 13 17.56 0.46 0.68
CA THR A 13 17.09 0.85 -0.67
C THR A 13 17.93 0.28 -1.81
N ASN A 14 19.27 0.23 -1.66
CA ASN A 14 20.20 -0.35 -2.64
C ASN A 14 19.93 -1.83 -3.00
N ALA A 15 19.41 -2.62 -2.06
CA ALA A 15 19.12 -4.04 -2.27
C ALA A 15 17.72 -4.29 -2.85
N ILE A 16 16.85 -3.28 -2.83
CA ILE A 16 15.44 -3.43 -3.16
C ILE A 16 15.14 -2.86 -4.54
N GLN A 17 15.62 -1.66 -4.87
CA GLN A 17 15.21 -0.95 -6.09
C GLN A 17 16.36 -0.50 -7.00
N GLU A 18 16.01 -0.23 -8.26
CA GLU A 18 16.81 0.45 -9.27
C GLU A 18 15.99 1.64 -9.82
N TYR A 19 16.46 2.86 -9.57
CA TYR A 19 15.76 4.11 -9.88
C TYR A 19 16.33 4.78 -11.15
N HIS A 20 15.46 5.18 -12.09
CA HIS A 20 15.90 5.55 -13.46
C HIS A 20 15.54 6.98 -13.95
N ASP A 21 15.27 7.92 -13.07
CA ASP A 21 15.06 9.32 -13.49
C ASP A 21 16.38 10.10 -13.52
N ALA A 22 16.73 10.64 -14.70
CA ALA A 22 17.93 11.46 -14.91
C ALA A 22 17.86 12.86 -14.27
N ASN A 23 16.66 13.33 -13.89
CA ASN A 23 16.46 14.59 -13.16
C ASN A 23 16.62 14.42 -11.64
N VAL A 24 16.67 13.17 -11.15
CA VAL A 24 17.09 12.91 -9.78
C VAL A 24 18.60 13.10 -9.70
N THR A 25 18.99 14.19 -9.06
CA THR A 25 20.39 14.61 -8.91
C THR A 25 21.32 13.41 -8.58
N PRO A 26 22.48 13.26 -9.25
CA PRO A 26 23.43 12.12 -9.13
C PRO A 26 24.05 11.84 -7.74
N GLU A 27 23.59 12.49 -6.66
CA GLU A 27 24.25 12.49 -5.35
C GLU A 27 23.58 11.59 -4.29
N ARG A 28 22.52 10.84 -4.61
CA ARG A 28 21.61 10.34 -3.56
C ARG A 28 21.88 8.94 -3.05
N HIS A 29 22.32 8.89 -1.80
CA HIS A 29 22.29 7.75 -0.88
C HIS A 29 20.86 7.28 -0.52
N GLU A 30 19.82 7.99 -0.97
CA GLU A 30 18.42 7.75 -0.64
C GLU A 30 17.76 6.68 -1.54
N HIS A 31 18.29 6.45 -2.76
CA HIS A 31 17.76 5.45 -3.70
C HIS A 31 18.75 4.34 -4.00
N GLY A 32 18.20 3.15 -4.24
CA GLY A 32 18.93 2.05 -4.85
C GLY A 32 19.11 2.17 -6.36
N SER A 33 20.27 1.73 -6.82
CA SER A 33 20.64 1.67 -8.24
C SER A 33 20.97 0.25 -8.73
N ASN A 34 20.85 -0.77 -7.89
CA ASN A 34 21.23 -2.15 -8.21
C ASN A 34 20.19 -3.20 -7.79
N GLY A 35 19.03 -2.78 -7.25
CA GLY A 35 17.98 -3.69 -6.84
C GLY A 35 17.13 -4.19 -8.01
N PRO A 36 16.43 -5.33 -7.89
CA PRO A 36 15.71 -5.94 -9.01
C PRO A 36 14.38 -5.24 -9.37
N VAL A 37 13.90 -4.34 -8.51
CA VAL A 37 12.65 -3.58 -8.68
C VAL A 37 12.95 -2.28 -9.42
N TYR A 38 12.55 -2.20 -10.69
CA TYR A 38 12.69 -1.02 -11.53
C TYR A 38 11.68 0.04 -11.14
N VAL A 39 12.14 1.28 -10.93
CA VAL A 39 11.30 2.44 -10.64
C VAL A 39 11.36 3.44 -11.79
N ALA A 40 10.19 3.78 -12.32
CA ALA A 40 10.00 4.70 -13.42
C ALA A 40 9.11 5.87 -13.01
N THR A 41 9.44 7.06 -13.46
CA THR A 41 8.65 8.29 -13.35
C THR A 41 8.07 8.68 -14.73
N PRO A 42 7.06 9.57 -14.81
CA PRO A 42 6.64 10.18 -16.06
C PRO A 42 7.80 10.71 -16.91
N SER A 43 8.70 11.51 -16.34
CA SER A 43 9.83 12.09 -17.07
C SER A 43 10.79 11.02 -17.59
N SER A 44 11.14 10.00 -16.78
CA SER A 44 12.03 8.91 -17.22
C SER A 44 11.48 8.10 -18.40
N THR A 45 10.17 8.15 -18.63
CA THR A 45 9.47 7.41 -19.70
C THR A 45 8.96 8.31 -20.81
N GLY A 46 9.26 9.61 -20.77
CA GLY A 46 8.77 10.60 -21.73
C GLY A 46 7.29 10.92 -21.63
N ARG A 47 6.59 10.44 -20.60
CA ARG A 47 5.16 10.69 -20.40
C ARG A 47 4.95 12.15 -20.00
N ARG A 48 4.11 12.84 -20.77
CA ARG A 48 3.64 14.20 -20.46
C ARG A 48 2.18 14.32 -20.82
N TYR A 49 1.28 14.24 -19.83
CA TYR A 49 -0.16 14.28 -20.11
C TYR A 49 -0.67 15.71 -20.36
N PRO A 50 -1.82 15.88 -21.05
CA PRO A 50 -2.27 17.18 -21.54
C PRO A 50 -2.49 18.28 -20.50
N LEU A 51 -2.77 17.93 -19.24
CA LEU A 51 -3.01 18.91 -18.16
C LEU A 51 -1.81 19.11 -17.24
N ARG A 52 -0.67 18.45 -17.50
CA ARG A 52 0.50 18.45 -16.62
C ARG A 52 0.86 19.85 -16.12
N GLU A 53 1.12 20.78 -17.03
CA GLU A 53 1.55 22.15 -16.67
C GLU A 53 0.45 22.96 -16.00
N LYS A 54 -0.80 22.74 -16.39
CA LYS A 54 -1.96 23.42 -15.79
C LYS A 54 -2.16 22.98 -14.34
N LEU A 55 -1.97 21.69 -14.06
CA LEU A 55 -2.05 21.14 -12.71
C LEU A 55 -0.87 21.62 -11.86
N ALA A 56 0.35 21.64 -12.39
CA ALA A 56 1.52 22.17 -11.67
C ALA A 56 1.32 23.65 -11.32
N GLN A 57 0.82 24.46 -12.26
CA GLN A 57 0.51 25.87 -12.03
C GLN A 57 -0.60 26.05 -10.99
N ALA A 58 -1.66 25.25 -11.04
CA ALA A 58 -2.75 25.30 -10.06
C ALA A 58 -2.25 24.97 -8.64
N TRP A 59 -1.35 24.00 -8.49
CA TRP A 59 -0.74 23.69 -7.20
C TRP A 59 0.17 24.82 -6.70
N LYS A 60 0.94 25.43 -7.59
CA LYS A 60 1.75 26.61 -7.27
C LYS A 60 0.90 27.79 -6.78
N GLU A 61 -0.24 28.04 -7.41
CA GLU A 61 -1.22 29.05 -6.97
C GLU A 61 -1.80 28.76 -5.58
N ASN A 62 -1.71 27.51 -5.11
CA ASN A 62 -2.08 27.07 -3.77
C ASN A 62 -0.88 26.93 -2.82
N ASN A 63 0.26 27.56 -3.15
CA ASN A 63 1.49 27.55 -2.36
C ASN A 63 2.13 26.15 -2.20
N VAL A 64 1.89 25.26 -3.15
CA VAL A 64 2.59 23.97 -3.21
C VAL A 64 3.72 24.07 -4.23
N GLU A 65 4.95 24.05 -3.74
CA GLU A 65 6.16 24.10 -4.57
C GLU A 65 6.62 22.70 -5.00
N PRO A 66 7.29 22.56 -6.15
CA PRO A 66 7.89 21.30 -6.58
C PRO A 66 9.05 20.91 -5.64
N LEU A 67 9.13 19.62 -5.33
CA LEU A 67 10.24 19.05 -4.59
C LEU A 67 11.52 19.05 -5.44
N ARG A 68 12.68 19.03 -4.76
CA ARG A 68 13.99 18.89 -5.42
C ARG A 68 14.02 17.64 -6.29
N GLY A 69 14.21 17.81 -7.59
CA GLY A 69 14.26 16.70 -8.54
C GLY A 69 12.92 16.00 -8.75
N LEU A 70 11.80 16.63 -8.34
CA LEU A 70 10.44 16.07 -8.43
C LEU A 70 10.30 14.71 -7.73
N ASP A 71 11.10 14.46 -6.70
CA ASP A 71 11.15 13.17 -6.03
C ASP A 71 10.43 13.22 -4.68
N GLY A 72 9.30 12.52 -4.60
CA GLY A 72 8.51 12.37 -3.38
C GLY A 72 9.14 11.48 -2.33
N ASN A 73 10.23 10.78 -2.63
CA ASN A 73 10.92 9.88 -1.70
C ASN A 73 12.24 10.47 -1.17
N ALA A 74 12.44 11.78 -1.39
CA ALA A 74 13.61 12.58 -1.03
C ALA A 74 13.73 12.96 0.45
N GLY A 75 13.18 12.16 1.35
CA GLY A 75 13.09 12.49 2.78
C GLY A 75 11.81 13.23 3.16
N CYS A 76 11.67 14.51 2.78
CA CYS A 76 10.42 15.27 3.04
C CYS A 76 9.52 15.24 1.79
N PRO A 77 8.38 14.53 1.82
CA PRO A 77 7.53 14.38 0.65
C PRO A 77 6.54 15.54 0.48
N VAL A 78 6.50 16.54 1.39
CA VAL A 78 5.50 17.62 1.36
C VAL A 78 5.82 18.61 0.22
N GLY A 79 5.04 18.53 -0.84
CA GLY A 79 5.24 19.29 -2.07
C GLY A 79 4.71 18.55 -3.29
N LEU A 80 5.08 19.06 -4.47
CA LEU A 80 4.73 18.44 -5.75
C LEU A 80 5.90 17.58 -6.26
N ALA A 81 5.60 16.32 -6.55
CA ALA A 81 6.54 15.33 -7.08
C ALA A 81 5.94 14.59 -8.28
N GLU A 82 6.79 13.91 -9.04
CA GLU A 82 6.35 12.91 -10.00
C GLU A 82 5.94 11.62 -9.32
N LEU A 83 4.95 10.93 -9.91
CA LEU A 83 4.59 9.59 -9.46
C LEU A 83 5.71 8.60 -9.80
N ALA A 84 6.36 8.06 -8.77
CA ALA A 84 7.31 6.97 -8.92
C ALA A 84 6.58 5.62 -8.95
N GLU A 85 6.76 4.85 -10.02
CA GLU A 85 6.04 3.59 -10.24
C GLU A 85 7.00 2.43 -10.38
N ASN A 86 6.67 1.31 -9.75
CA ASN A 86 7.35 0.06 -10.05
C ASN A 86 6.87 -0.55 -11.38
N ARG A 87 7.50 -0.12 -12.49
CA ARG A 87 7.19 -0.58 -13.83
C ARG A 87 8.42 -0.60 -14.71
N ARG A 88 8.57 -1.67 -15.52
CA ARG A 88 9.62 -1.76 -16.54
C ARG A 88 8.98 -1.99 -17.89
N ARG A 89 9.25 -1.08 -18.85
CA ARG A 89 8.65 -1.12 -20.21
C ARG A 89 7.12 -1.24 -20.17
N GLY A 90 6.47 -0.45 -19.30
CA GLY A 90 5.01 -0.45 -19.13
C GLY A 90 4.45 -1.58 -18.27
N LEU A 91 5.22 -2.62 -17.97
CA LEU A 91 4.75 -3.75 -17.18
C LEU A 91 5.05 -3.54 -15.69
N ARG A 92 4.04 -3.75 -14.84
CA ARG A 92 4.24 -3.80 -13.38
C ARG A 92 5.09 -5.00 -13.03
N GLN A 93 6.08 -4.82 -12.15
CA GLN A 93 6.86 -5.94 -11.65
C GLN A 93 6.23 -6.49 -10.37
N LEU A 94 5.81 -7.75 -10.41
CA LEU A 94 5.35 -8.44 -9.21
C LEU A 94 6.57 -8.93 -8.44
N ALA A 95 6.53 -8.90 -7.09
CA ALA A 95 7.65 -9.38 -6.26
C ALA A 95 8.09 -10.80 -6.66
N SER A 96 7.14 -11.70 -6.92
CA SER A 96 7.39 -13.07 -7.36
C SER A 96 8.03 -13.20 -8.76
N SER A 97 7.98 -12.13 -9.56
CA SER A 97 8.61 -12.09 -10.90
C SER A 97 10.01 -11.47 -10.89
N VAL A 98 10.38 -10.75 -9.82
CA VAL A 98 11.68 -10.07 -9.71
C VAL A 98 12.63 -10.75 -8.74
N TYR A 99 12.11 -11.41 -7.70
CA TYR A 99 12.92 -12.21 -6.79
C TYR A 99 12.91 -13.67 -7.25
N PRO A 100 14.08 -14.29 -7.45
CA PRO A 100 14.17 -15.67 -7.91
C PRO A 100 13.56 -16.62 -6.88
N LEU A 101 12.87 -17.64 -7.37
CA LEU A 101 12.25 -18.69 -6.56
C LEU A 101 12.99 -20.03 -6.76
N ASP A 102 14.23 -19.99 -7.25
CA ASP A 102 15.08 -21.16 -7.41
C ASP A 102 15.31 -21.85 -6.06
N GLY A 103 15.04 -23.15 -6.00
CA GLY A 103 15.10 -23.91 -4.75
C GLY A 103 13.94 -23.65 -3.77
N VAL A 104 12.95 -22.85 -4.16
CA VAL A 104 11.75 -22.58 -3.34
C VAL A 104 10.57 -23.41 -3.84
N HIS A 105 9.95 -24.16 -2.92
CA HIS A 105 8.70 -24.85 -3.23
C HIS A 105 7.50 -23.92 -3.03
N VAL A 106 6.73 -23.66 -4.09
CA VAL A 106 5.62 -22.70 -4.07
C VAL A 106 4.29 -23.44 -4.10
N LEU A 107 3.57 -23.39 -2.98
CA LEU A 107 2.23 -23.96 -2.84
C LEU A 107 1.18 -22.87 -3.02
N THR A 108 0.61 -22.78 -4.22
CA THR A 108 -0.54 -21.89 -4.47
C THR A 108 -1.85 -22.56 -4.06
N ASN A 109 -2.92 -21.78 -3.92
CA ASN A 109 -4.24 -22.27 -3.50
C ASN A 109 -4.24 -23.09 -2.19
N THR A 110 -3.23 -22.84 -1.35
CA THR A 110 -3.01 -23.55 -0.10
C THR A 110 -3.23 -22.56 1.03
N LEU A 111 -4.35 -22.71 1.74
CA LEU A 111 -4.69 -21.85 2.87
C LEU A 111 -4.04 -22.43 4.13
N VAL A 112 -3.16 -21.66 4.77
CA VAL A 112 -2.64 -22.00 6.10
C VAL A 112 -3.74 -21.76 7.13
N LYS A 113 -4.02 -22.77 7.96
CA LYS A 113 -5.04 -22.74 9.01
C LYS A 113 -4.46 -22.16 10.30
N HIS A 114 -3.32 -22.69 10.75
CA HIS A 114 -2.59 -22.20 11.93
C HIS A 114 -1.12 -22.66 11.90
N ILE A 115 -0.32 -22.06 12.76
CA ILE A 115 1.09 -22.41 13.00
C ILE A 115 1.13 -23.51 14.06
N LEU A 116 1.92 -24.54 13.82
CA LEU A 116 2.19 -25.60 14.78
C LEU A 116 3.22 -25.10 15.80
N ILE A 117 2.87 -25.17 17.07
CA ILE A 117 3.71 -24.69 18.17
C ILE A 117 3.94 -25.80 19.17
N GLU A 118 5.20 -26.01 19.52
CA GLU A 118 5.60 -26.84 20.64
C GLU A 118 5.79 -25.97 21.88
N GLU A 119 5.03 -26.29 22.92
CA GLU A 119 5.27 -25.79 24.27
C GLU A 119 6.50 -26.49 24.84
N SER A 120 7.36 -25.73 25.51
CA SER A 120 8.51 -26.34 26.14
C SER A 120 8.12 -27.12 27.39
N ALA A 121 8.81 -28.24 27.59
CA ALA A 121 8.69 -29.08 28.78
C ALA A 121 9.14 -28.35 30.08
N THR A 122 9.78 -27.19 29.99
CA THR A 122 10.15 -26.37 31.14
C THR A 122 9.40 -25.03 31.11
N THR A 123 8.86 -24.64 32.28
CA THR A 123 8.04 -23.43 32.50
C THR A 123 8.72 -22.10 32.18
N SER A 124 9.99 -22.09 31.74
CA SER A 124 10.79 -20.87 31.55
C SER A 124 11.22 -20.58 30.11
N SER A 125 10.86 -21.40 29.11
CA SER A 125 11.26 -21.12 27.73
C SER A 125 10.06 -20.81 26.84
N GLN A 126 10.32 -19.91 25.89
CA GLN A 126 9.33 -19.41 24.94
C GLN A 126 8.78 -20.54 24.06
N PRO A 127 7.49 -20.47 23.66
CA PRO A 127 6.93 -21.39 22.68
C PRO A 127 7.73 -21.37 21.38
N THR A 128 7.88 -22.53 20.74
CA THR A 128 8.65 -22.66 19.49
C THR A 128 7.74 -23.05 18.34
N ALA A 129 7.74 -22.26 17.26
CA ALA A 129 7.04 -22.62 16.03
C ALA A 129 7.83 -23.72 15.30
N VAL A 130 7.17 -24.83 14.97
CA VAL A 130 7.80 -26.01 14.36
C VAL A 130 7.25 -26.36 12.98
N GLY A 131 6.22 -25.64 12.53
CA GLY A 131 5.58 -25.89 11.26
C GLY A 131 4.28 -25.13 11.08
N ILE A 132 3.51 -25.54 10.07
CA ILE A 132 2.17 -25.05 9.79
C ILE A 132 1.24 -26.22 9.47
N GLU A 133 -0.05 -26.04 9.75
CA GLU A 133 -1.12 -26.88 9.26
C GLU A 133 -1.97 -26.10 8.25
N THR A 134 -2.29 -26.73 7.14
CA THR A 134 -3.16 -26.18 6.10
C THR A 134 -4.64 -26.49 6.37
N ALA A 135 -5.54 -25.81 5.67
CA ALA A 135 -6.99 -26.02 5.81
C ALA A 135 -7.46 -27.43 5.43
N ASN A 136 -6.71 -28.18 4.62
CA ASN A 136 -6.96 -29.59 4.30
C ASN A 136 -6.30 -30.58 5.27
N GLY A 137 -5.62 -30.10 6.33
CA GLY A 137 -4.99 -30.91 7.35
C GLY A 137 -3.59 -31.42 7.00
N GLU A 138 -2.97 -30.92 5.93
CA GLU A 138 -1.57 -31.21 5.63
C GLU A 138 -0.66 -30.40 6.55
N GLN A 139 0.44 -31.01 6.97
CA GLN A 139 1.42 -30.38 7.85
C GLN A 139 2.76 -30.23 7.14
N TYR A 140 3.35 -29.07 7.30
CA TYR A 140 4.68 -28.73 6.78
C TYR A 140 5.54 -28.26 7.93
N LEU A 141 6.59 -29.01 8.24
CA LEU A 141 7.51 -28.71 9.35
C LEU A 141 8.66 -27.81 8.87
N GLY A 142 9.14 -26.94 9.75
CA GLY A 142 10.22 -26.01 9.43
C GLY A 142 10.86 -25.42 10.69
N GLY A 143 12.17 -25.14 10.61
CA GLY A 143 12.93 -24.54 11.73
C GLY A 143 12.76 -23.03 11.88
N GLU A 144 12.24 -22.35 10.86
CA GLU A 144 11.89 -20.92 10.90
C GLU A 144 10.57 -20.73 10.16
N ILE A 145 9.61 -20.09 10.82
CA ILE A 145 8.27 -19.85 10.29
C ILE A 145 8.04 -18.34 10.19
N ILE A 146 7.85 -17.84 8.97
CA ILE A 146 7.64 -16.41 8.69
C ILE A 146 6.18 -16.17 8.32
N ALA A 147 5.46 -15.41 9.14
CA ALA A 147 4.06 -15.04 8.89
C ALA A 147 3.95 -13.76 8.03
N ALA A 148 3.87 -13.95 6.70
CA ALA A 148 3.74 -12.86 5.72
C ALA A 148 2.36 -12.82 5.02
N ALA A 149 1.28 -13.07 5.76
CA ALA A 149 -0.09 -13.16 5.22
C ALA A 149 -0.80 -11.79 5.03
N GLY A 150 -0.10 -10.68 5.32
CA GLY A 150 -0.60 -9.32 5.20
C GLY A 150 -1.31 -8.81 6.46
N SER A 151 -1.61 -7.51 6.51
CA SER A 151 -2.14 -6.81 7.69
C SER A 151 -3.44 -7.39 8.25
N TYR A 152 -4.29 -7.97 7.39
CA TYR A 152 -5.54 -8.60 7.81
C TYR A 152 -5.38 -10.05 8.26
N ARG A 153 -4.60 -10.86 7.53
CA ARG A 153 -4.55 -12.31 7.77
C ARG A 153 -3.41 -12.77 8.65
N THR A 154 -2.32 -12.02 8.77
CA THR A 154 -1.26 -12.33 9.75
C THR A 154 -1.80 -12.32 11.20
N PRO A 155 -2.52 -11.29 11.68
CA PRO A 155 -3.06 -11.33 13.04
C PRO A 155 -4.12 -12.43 13.22
N GLN A 156 -4.94 -12.71 12.19
CA GLN A 156 -5.86 -13.85 12.22
C GLN A 156 -5.11 -15.17 12.36
N LEU A 157 -4.06 -15.40 11.57
CA LEU A 157 -3.24 -16.60 11.64
C LEU A 157 -2.60 -16.77 13.02
N LEU A 158 -2.05 -15.70 13.60
CA LEU A 158 -1.48 -15.73 14.95
C LEU A 158 -2.54 -16.11 15.98
N MET A 159 -3.73 -15.49 15.94
CA MET A 159 -4.82 -15.83 16.88
C MET A 159 -5.29 -17.27 16.72
N LEU A 160 -5.45 -17.77 15.49
CA LEU A 160 -5.78 -19.19 15.22
C LEU A 160 -4.69 -20.16 15.70
N SER A 161 -3.48 -19.66 15.96
CA SER A 161 -2.34 -20.40 16.51
C SER A 161 -2.19 -20.22 18.02
N GLY A 162 -3.16 -19.58 18.69
CA GLY A 162 -3.12 -19.33 20.14
C GLY A 162 -2.26 -18.14 20.57
N ILE A 163 -1.87 -17.25 19.65
CA ILE A 163 -1.08 -16.04 19.92
C ILE A 163 -1.97 -14.81 19.72
N GLY A 164 -2.39 -14.16 20.80
CA GLY A 164 -3.30 -13.01 20.72
C GLY A 164 -3.96 -12.66 22.05
N PRO A 165 -5.03 -11.84 22.03
CA PRO A 165 -5.72 -11.42 23.25
C PRO A 165 -6.50 -12.59 23.88
N SER A 166 -6.20 -12.94 25.13
CA SER A 166 -6.78 -14.10 25.84
C SER A 166 -8.30 -14.09 25.84
N GLU A 167 -8.92 -12.93 26.01
CA GLU A 167 -10.38 -12.80 26.01
C GLU A 167 -10.98 -13.28 24.68
N ILE A 168 -10.38 -12.89 23.56
CA ILE A 168 -10.83 -13.30 22.23
C ILE A 168 -10.57 -14.79 22.02
N LEU A 169 -9.38 -15.27 22.38
CA LEU A 169 -8.99 -16.67 22.20
C LEU A 169 -9.87 -17.61 23.02
N ASN A 170 -10.05 -17.32 24.31
CA ASN A 170 -10.91 -18.10 25.21
C ASN A 170 -12.38 -18.06 24.75
N GLY A 171 -12.87 -16.92 24.25
CA GLY A 171 -14.22 -16.80 23.71
C GLY A 171 -14.46 -17.63 22.42
N LEU A 172 -13.40 -18.11 21.78
CA LEU A 172 -13.44 -18.96 20.59
C LEU A 172 -12.96 -20.40 20.86
N ASP A 173 -12.80 -20.77 22.14
CA ASP A 173 -12.27 -22.07 22.58
C ASP A 173 -10.88 -22.39 21.97
N ILE A 174 -10.05 -21.37 21.75
CA ILE A 174 -8.67 -21.50 21.28
C ILE A 174 -7.73 -21.47 22.50
N PRO A 175 -6.89 -22.50 22.71
CA PRO A 175 -5.88 -22.49 23.77
C PRO A 175 -4.93 -21.30 23.62
N VAL A 176 -4.70 -20.58 24.71
CA VAL A 176 -3.75 -19.47 24.75
C VAL A 176 -2.34 -20.02 24.90
N VAL A 177 -1.57 -19.94 23.83
CA VAL A 177 -0.13 -20.28 23.81
C VAL A 177 0.70 -19.10 24.29
N LEU A 178 0.36 -17.90 23.82
CA LEU A 178 1.03 -16.65 24.20
C LEU A 178 0.05 -15.49 24.21
N GLU A 179 -0.11 -14.87 25.38
CA GLU A 179 -0.90 -13.65 25.51
C GLU A 179 -0.24 -12.48 24.77
N ASN A 180 -0.95 -11.90 23.81
CA ASN A 180 -0.53 -10.67 23.15
C ASN A 180 -1.75 -9.82 22.76
N PRO A 181 -2.14 -8.82 23.59
CA PRO A 181 -3.34 -8.02 23.36
C PRO A 181 -3.26 -7.09 22.14
N GLU A 182 -2.05 -6.84 21.60
CA GLU A 182 -1.83 -5.96 20.45
C GLU A 182 -2.05 -6.69 19.10
N VAL A 183 -2.13 -8.02 19.09
CA VAL A 183 -2.40 -8.77 17.85
C VAL A 183 -3.78 -8.38 17.32
N GLY A 184 -3.80 -7.89 16.07
CA GLY A 184 -5.02 -7.42 15.41
C GLY A 184 -5.43 -5.99 15.76
N ARG A 185 -4.64 -5.27 16.57
CA ARG A 185 -4.86 -3.85 16.88
C ARG A 185 -4.04 -2.95 15.97
N ASN A 186 -4.29 -1.64 16.08
CA ASN A 186 -3.55 -0.59 15.39
C ASN A 186 -3.55 -0.68 13.85
N LEU A 187 -4.66 -1.16 13.24
CA LEU A 187 -4.84 -1.12 11.80
C LEU A 187 -4.81 0.34 11.33
N SER A 188 -3.87 0.64 10.45
CA SER A 188 -3.74 1.94 9.79
C SER A 188 -3.87 1.73 8.28
N ASP A 189 -4.61 2.60 7.63
CA ASP A 189 -4.80 2.61 6.19
C ASP A 189 -4.91 4.06 5.70
N HIS A 190 -4.76 4.28 4.40
CA HIS A 190 -4.99 5.56 3.77
C HIS A 190 -6.44 5.63 3.28
N LEU A 191 -7.23 6.54 3.83
CA LEU A 191 -8.58 6.78 3.33
C LEU A 191 -8.50 7.43 1.94
N GLN A 192 -9.03 6.74 0.93
CA GLN A 192 -9.11 7.28 -0.43
C GLN A 192 -10.46 7.93 -0.68
N LEU A 193 -10.45 9.18 -1.14
CA LEU A 193 -11.64 9.89 -1.62
C LEU A 193 -11.49 10.17 -3.11
N THR A 194 -12.48 9.78 -3.90
CA THR A 194 -12.47 10.00 -5.36
C THR A 194 -13.39 11.17 -5.71
N GLN A 195 -12.85 12.16 -6.41
CA GLN A 195 -13.60 13.34 -6.86
C GLN A 195 -13.61 13.39 -8.40
N TYR A 196 -14.78 13.65 -8.96
CA TYR A 196 -14.98 13.76 -10.40
C TYR A 196 -15.13 15.21 -10.82
N TRP A 197 -14.41 15.58 -11.86
CA TRP A 197 -14.42 16.93 -12.41
C TRP A 197 -14.97 16.92 -13.82
N ARG A 198 -15.97 17.78 -14.07
CA ARG A 198 -16.45 18.05 -15.43
C ARG A 198 -15.46 18.99 -16.12
N LEU A 199 -14.93 18.56 -17.26
CA LEU A 199 -14.13 19.43 -18.12
C LEU A 199 -15.01 20.54 -18.70
N LYS A 200 -14.50 21.78 -18.72
CA LYS A 200 -15.17 22.92 -19.36
C LYS A 200 -15.36 22.70 -20.87
N ASP A 201 -14.35 22.10 -21.50
CA ASP A 201 -14.39 21.67 -22.89
C ASP A 201 -14.04 20.16 -22.95
N PRO A 202 -15.05 19.27 -22.91
CA PRO A 202 -14.84 17.83 -23.04
C PRO A 202 -14.28 17.42 -24.41
N SER A 203 -14.48 18.23 -25.46
CA SER A 203 -14.03 17.90 -26.82
C SER A 203 -12.52 18.01 -27.00
N ALA A 204 -11.86 18.75 -26.10
CA ALA A 204 -10.40 18.94 -26.10
C ALA A 204 -9.59 17.68 -25.74
N GLY A 205 -10.23 16.59 -25.28
CA GLY A 205 -9.59 15.29 -25.13
C GLY A 205 -8.51 15.21 -24.07
N TYR A 206 -8.78 15.70 -22.86
CA TYR A 206 -7.81 15.68 -21.77
C TYR A 206 -7.74 14.37 -20.99
N ALA A 207 -8.58 13.38 -21.27
CA ALA A 207 -8.60 12.13 -20.51
C ALA A 207 -8.70 10.91 -21.43
N PHE A 208 -8.10 9.80 -21.01
CA PHE A 208 -8.23 8.49 -21.64
C PHE A 208 -9.70 8.11 -21.76
N GLY A 209 -10.07 7.53 -22.91
CA GLY A 209 -11.46 7.26 -23.28
C GLY A 209 -12.09 8.36 -24.13
N SER A 210 -11.49 9.55 -24.21
CA SER A 210 -11.88 10.56 -25.20
C SER A 210 -11.36 10.20 -26.59
N PRO A 211 -12.17 10.35 -27.66
CA PRO A 211 -11.71 10.21 -29.04
C PRO A 211 -10.58 11.18 -29.42
N SER A 212 -10.55 12.35 -28.79
CA SER A 212 -9.52 13.38 -29.02
C SER A 212 -8.29 13.23 -28.12
N PHE A 213 -8.21 12.17 -27.29
CA PHE A 213 -7.05 11.98 -26.41
C PHE A 213 -5.79 11.71 -27.25
N PRO A 214 -4.68 12.42 -27.00
CA PRO A 214 -3.46 12.23 -27.79
C PRO A 214 -2.97 10.79 -27.74
N ASN A 215 -2.79 10.20 -28.93
CA ASN A 215 -2.31 8.83 -29.06
C ASN A 215 -0.78 8.79 -29.04
N HIS A 216 -0.22 8.86 -27.84
CA HIS A 216 1.22 8.75 -27.59
C HIS A 216 1.57 7.35 -27.05
N PRO A 217 2.48 6.59 -27.68
CA PRO A 217 2.82 5.24 -27.22
C PRO A 217 3.38 5.20 -25.80
N GLU A 218 4.10 6.25 -25.37
CA GLU A 218 4.64 6.40 -24.02
C GLU A 218 3.56 6.42 -22.94
N TYR A 219 2.33 6.82 -23.26
CA TYR A 219 1.22 6.84 -22.31
C TYR A 219 0.80 5.45 -21.83
N ALA A 220 1.20 4.38 -22.54
CA ALA A 220 1.00 3.00 -22.08
C ALA A 220 2.08 2.53 -21.08
N LEU A 221 3.10 3.34 -20.80
CA LEU A 221 4.25 2.94 -19.97
C LEU A 221 4.00 3.08 -18.46
N GLY A 222 2.89 3.66 -18.05
CA GLY A 222 2.54 3.76 -16.63
C GLY A 222 1.11 4.21 -16.39
N LEU A 223 0.82 4.60 -15.15
CA LEU A 223 -0.48 5.14 -14.81
C LEU A 223 -0.73 6.48 -15.53
N PRO A 224 -2.00 6.80 -15.85
CA PRO A 224 -2.39 8.07 -16.42
C PRO A 224 -2.41 9.13 -15.33
N VAL A 225 -1.23 9.46 -14.79
CA VAL A 225 -0.96 10.42 -13.71
C VAL A 225 0.40 11.05 -13.98
N ASP A 226 0.53 12.38 -13.82
CA ASP A 226 1.82 13.05 -13.78
C ASP A 226 2.31 13.21 -12.33
N TRP A 227 1.51 13.92 -11.55
CA TRP A 227 1.91 14.47 -10.27
C TRP A 227 1.34 13.67 -9.10
N MET A 228 2.19 13.46 -8.11
CA MET A 228 1.85 13.10 -6.76
C MET A 228 2.10 14.32 -5.88
N VAL A 229 1.04 14.85 -5.29
CA VAL A 229 1.12 16.04 -4.44
C VAL A 229 0.78 15.67 -3.02
N THR A 230 1.71 15.91 -2.11
CA THR A 230 1.49 15.65 -0.69
C THR A 230 1.46 16.96 0.05
N THR A 231 0.39 17.20 0.80
CA THR A 231 0.20 18.42 1.58
C THR A 231 0.05 18.10 3.06
N ASP A 232 0.43 19.07 3.89
CA ASP A 232 0.07 19.08 5.30
C ASP A 232 -1.37 19.58 5.49
N ILE A 233 -1.86 19.49 6.71
CA ILE A 233 -3.12 20.11 7.12
C ILE A 233 -2.93 21.60 7.39
N PRO A 234 -3.89 22.44 6.96
CA PRO A 234 -3.93 23.84 7.38
C PRO A 234 -3.88 23.92 8.92
N LYS A 235 -2.94 24.72 9.44
CA LYS A 235 -2.78 24.88 10.90
C LYS A 235 -3.81 25.84 11.52
N ASN A 236 -4.45 26.68 10.68
CA ASN A 236 -5.49 27.59 11.14
C ASN A 236 -6.70 26.82 11.65
N GLY A 237 -7.17 27.12 12.88
CA GLY A 237 -8.26 26.41 13.55
C GLY A 237 -7.92 24.98 14.03
N LEU A 238 -6.74 24.44 13.70
CA LEU A 238 -6.39 23.06 14.01
C LEU A 238 -6.20 22.82 15.52
N ALA A 239 -5.63 23.79 16.24
CA ALA A 239 -5.46 23.68 17.69
C ALA A 239 -6.81 23.64 18.42
N GLU A 240 -7.78 24.43 17.96
CA GLU A 240 -9.15 24.47 18.47
C GLU A 240 -9.87 23.15 18.17
N ALA A 241 -9.76 22.62 16.95
CA ALA A 241 -10.30 21.31 16.58
C ALA A 241 -9.71 20.17 17.42
N ILE A 242 -8.38 20.15 17.65
CA ILE A 242 -7.73 19.15 18.50
C ILE A 242 -8.26 19.23 19.94
N ALA A 243 -8.46 20.45 20.47
CA ALA A 243 -9.00 20.66 21.81
C ALA A 243 -10.44 20.17 21.96
N ALA A 244 -11.22 20.26 20.88
CA ALA A 244 -12.59 19.76 20.85
C ALA A 244 -12.66 18.23 20.74
N ASP A 245 -11.78 17.62 19.96
CA ASP A 245 -11.76 16.17 19.72
C ASP A 245 -11.13 15.36 20.86
N ARG A 246 -10.13 15.94 21.53
CA ARG A 246 -9.38 15.27 22.60
C ARG A 246 -9.52 16.08 23.88
N GLU A 247 -9.95 15.43 24.95
CA GLU A 247 -9.93 15.96 26.33
C GLU A 247 -8.48 16.19 26.85
N GLN A 248 -7.59 16.78 26.04
CA GLN A 248 -6.21 17.10 26.41
C GLN A 248 -6.08 18.58 26.81
N PRO A 249 -5.33 18.89 27.88
CA PRO A 249 -5.19 20.26 28.39
C PRO A 249 -4.48 21.17 27.37
N ALA A 250 -4.91 22.43 27.29
CA ALA A 250 -4.42 23.42 26.31
C ALA A 250 -2.89 23.61 26.30
N SER A 251 -2.21 23.37 27.43
CA SER A 251 -0.74 23.40 27.55
C SER A 251 0.01 22.34 26.73
N SER A 252 -0.71 21.36 26.15
CA SER A 252 -0.16 20.32 25.28
C SER A 252 -0.32 20.60 23.78
N GLN A 253 -0.98 21.70 23.40
CA GLN A 253 -1.29 21.98 21.99
C GLN A 253 -0.05 22.32 21.16
N SER A 254 0.87 23.15 21.64
CA SER A 254 2.09 23.49 20.89
C SER A 254 3.07 22.31 20.71
N SER A 255 2.99 21.30 21.58
CA SER A 255 3.77 20.06 21.48
C SER A 255 3.01 18.92 20.79
N HIS A 256 1.74 19.14 20.40
CA HIS A 256 0.94 18.12 19.75
C HIS A 256 1.57 17.71 18.42
N PRO A 257 1.65 16.41 18.09
CA PRO A 257 2.31 15.92 16.87
C PRO A 257 1.82 16.56 15.58
N LEU A 258 0.53 16.92 15.50
CA LEU A 258 -0.09 17.59 14.33
C LEU A 258 0.24 19.09 14.24
N LEU A 259 0.66 19.73 15.33
CA LEU A 259 0.94 21.17 15.39
C LEU A 259 2.44 21.47 15.35
N ARG A 260 3.27 20.62 15.96
CA ARG A 260 4.71 20.87 16.13
C ARG A 260 5.57 20.63 14.87
N SER A 261 5.03 19.93 13.87
CA SER A 261 5.79 19.54 12.68
C SER A 261 4.87 19.53 11.47
N GLU A 262 5.45 19.86 10.31
CA GLU A 262 4.82 19.55 9.05
C GLU A 262 4.72 18.03 8.87
N ARG A 263 3.59 17.57 8.34
CA ARG A 263 3.32 16.15 8.11
C ARG A 263 2.67 15.93 6.77
N SER A 264 2.93 14.77 6.20
CA SER A 264 2.19 14.27 5.05
C SER A 264 0.83 13.80 5.52
N VAL A 265 -0.22 14.58 5.26
CA VAL A 265 -1.58 14.22 5.71
C VAL A 265 -2.48 13.89 4.53
N MET A 266 -2.37 14.63 3.43
CA MET A 266 -3.15 14.37 2.22
C MET A 266 -2.21 14.10 1.06
N GLU A 267 -2.49 13.02 0.33
CA GLU A 267 -1.88 12.71 -0.97
C GLU A 267 -2.94 12.91 -2.06
N HIS A 268 -2.59 13.66 -3.09
CA HIS A 268 -3.46 14.02 -4.20
C HIS A 268 -2.89 13.48 -5.50
N LEU A 269 -3.71 12.68 -6.20
CA LEU A 269 -3.40 12.13 -7.52
C LEU A 269 -4.52 12.52 -8.49
N VAL A 270 -4.16 13.22 -9.56
CA VAL A 270 -5.11 13.51 -10.65
C VAL A 270 -4.94 12.44 -11.72
N VAL A 271 -5.97 11.61 -11.86
CA VAL A 271 -6.00 10.50 -12.80
C VAL A 271 -6.71 10.93 -14.08
N TYR A 272 -6.03 10.82 -15.22
CA TYR A 272 -6.51 11.27 -16.53
C TYR A 272 -7.46 10.25 -17.19
N VAL A 273 -8.50 9.79 -16.49
CA VAL A 273 -9.46 8.81 -17.01
C VAL A 273 -10.85 9.43 -17.09
N ALA A 274 -11.49 9.33 -18.26
CA ALA A 274 -12.86 9.78 -18.42
C ALA A 274 -13.80 8.88 -17.62
N ALA A 275 -14.73 9.47 -16.88
CA ALA A 275 -15.81 8.77 -16.21
C ALA A 275 -17.15 9.37 -16.66
N SER A 276 -18.09 8.51 -17.03
CA SER A 276 -19.48 8.89 -17.34
C SER A 276 -20.42 8.22 -16.34
N ALA A 277 -21.45 8.93 -15.90
CA ALA A 277 -22.51 8.35 -15.07
C ALA A 277 -23.31 7.25 -15.83
N ALA A 278 -23.30 7.28 -17.16
CA ALA A 278 -23.98 6.28 -18.00
C ALA A 278 -23.08 5.08 -18.36
N ASP A 279 -21.77 5.23 -18.26
CA ASP A 279 -20.76 4.20 -18.52
C ASP A 279 -19.52 4.48 -17.67
N PRO A 280 -19.49 3.97 -16.43
CA PRO A 280 -18.33 4.14 -15.57
C PRO A 280 -17.19 3.29 -16.13
N ALA A 281 -16.27 3.94 -16.85
CA ALA A 281 -15.03 3.31 -17.33
C ALA A 281 -14.21 2.63 -16.21
N ILE A 282 -14.50 2.99 -14.94
CA ILE A 282 -13.98 2.36 -13.74
C ILE A 282 -15.18 1.87 -12.90
N VAL A 283 -15.35 0.55 -12.78
CA VAL A 283 -16.33 -0.03 -11.86
C VAL A 283 -15.85 0.18 -10.42
N HIS A 284 -16.62 0.91 -9.62
CA HIS A 284 -16.30 1.24 -8.22
C HIS A 284 -16.66 0.14 -7.21
N ASP A 285 -16.69 -1.11 -7.63
CA ASP A 285 -17.00 -2.26 -6.76
C ASP A 285 -15.74 -2.84 -6.08
N GLY A 286 -14.65 -2.05 -6.03
CA GLY A 286 -13.34 -2.48 -5.53
C GLY A 286 -12.51 -3.30 -6.53
N SER A 287 -12.88 -3.33 -7.82
CA SER A 287 -12.15 -4.11 -8.85
C SER A 287 -11.02 -3.40 -9.57
N ALA A 288 -10.89 -2.09 -9.40
CA ALA A 288 -9.97 -1.25 -10.16
C ALA A 288 -8.49 -1.45 -9.78
N PHE A 289 -8.22 -2.06 -8.62
CA PHE A 289 -6.94 -2.73 -8.38
C PHE A 289 -7.03 -4.11 -9.02
N PRO A 290 -6.06 -4.53 -9.86
CA PRO A 290 -6.16 -5.78 -10.62
C PRO A 290 -6.54 -6.91 -9.67
N ARG A 291 -7.83 -7.30 -9.73
CA ARG A 291 -8.29 -8.46 -9.00
C ARG A 291 -7.49 -9.62 -9.56
N HIS A 292 -6.99 -10.44 -8.66
CA HIS A 292 -6.47 -11.79 -8.89
C HIS A 292 -7.46 -12.73 -9.63
N ARG A 293 -8.52 -12.20 -10.27
CA ARG A 293 -9.61 -12.92 -10.95
C ARG A 293 -9.24 -13.39 -12.35
N ASP A 294 -8.30 -12.74 -13.04
CA ASP A 294 -7.90 -13.17 -14.38
C ASP A 294 -7.05 -14.45 -14.39
N TRP A 295 -6.66 -14.96 -13.22
CA TRP A 295 -6.02 -16.28 -13.08
C TRP A 295 -7.00 -17.39 -12.69
N GLN A 296 -8.17 -17.07 -12.13
CA GLN A 296 -9.17 -18.07 -11.71
C GLN A 296 -10.20 -18.43 -12.80
N SER A 297 -10.22 -17.70 -13.92
CA SER A 297 -11.24 -17.88 -14.97
C SER A 297 -11.06 -19.14 -15.81
N THR A 298 -9.99 -19.92 -15.64
CA THR A 298 -9.84 -21.21 -16.33
C THR A 298 -10.34 -22.43 -15.56
N HIS A 299 -10.66 -22.36 -14.26
CA HIS A 299 -11.10 -23.57 -13.55
C HIS A 299 -12.17 -23.33 -12.46
N ARG A 300 -13.34 -23.96 -12.69
CA ARG A 300 -14.47 -24.26 -11.78
C ARG A 300 -15.60 -23.22 -11.68
N ARG A 301 -16.55 -23.35 -12.60
CA ARG A 301 -17.97 -23.11 -12.31
C ARG A 301 -18.55 -24.34 -11.61
N ARG A 302 -19.13 -24.11 -10.42
CA ARG A 302 -20.04 -24.94 -9.60
C ARG A 302 -19.49 -25.00 -8.17
N ASP A 303 -20.23 -24.36 -7.25
CA ASP A 303 -20.31 -24.64 -5.80
C ASP A 303 -20.40 -23.40 -4.88
N ALA A 304 -20.33 -22.17 -5.40
CA ALA A 304 -20.57 -20.96 -4.59
C ALA A 304 -22.04 -20.75 -4.16
N ALA A 305 -23.00 -21.47 -4.75
CA ALA A 305 -24.43 -21.31 -4.46
C ALA A 305 -24.90 -22.03 -3.18
N ARG A 306 -24.04 -22.83 -2.52
CA ARG A 306 -24.41 -23.61 -1.33
C ARG A 306 -24.05 -22.92 -0.01
N TRP A 307 -23.13 -21.96 -0.01
CA TRP A 307 -22.61 -21.34 1.20
C TRP A 307 -23.50 -20.21 1.75
N VAL A 308 -24.18 -19.47 0.87
CA VAL A 308 -25.06 -18.34 1.23
C VAL A 308 -26.38 -18.78 1.90
N ARG A 309 -26.74 -20.07 1.87
CA ARG A 309 -28.00 -20.55 2.47
C ARG A 309 -27.89 -21.05 3.91
N THR A 310 -26.69 -21.19 4.48
CA THR A 310 -26.53 -21.90 5.77
C THR A 310 -26.20 -20.99 6.97
N TYR A 311 -25.68 -19.78 6.76
CA TYR A 311 -25.35 -18.86 7.86
C TYR A 311 -25.84 -17.44 7.58
N GLY A 312 -27.14 -17.23 7.79
CA GLY A 312 -27.73 -15.89 7.86
C GLY A 312 -27.70 -15.37 9.29
N ALA A 313 -26.83 -14.41 9.57
CA ALA A 313 -26.99 -13.50 10.71
C ALA A 313 -27.48 -12.16 10.16
N ARG A 314 -28.57 -11.68 10.75
CA ARG A 314 -29.28 -10.44 10.44
C ARG A 314 -28.38 -9.22 10.72
N LEU A 315 -28.35 -8.28 9.79
CA LEU A 315 -28.38 -6.86 10.10
C LEU A 315 -29.85 -6.42 10.11
#